data_AF-A0A662B1M8-F1
#
_entry.id   AF-A0A662B1M8-F1
#
_cell.length_a   1.000
_cell.length_b   1.000
_cell.length_c   1.000
_cell.angle_alpha   90.00
_cell.angle_beta   90.00
_cell.angle_gamma   90.00
#
_symmetry.space_group_name_H-M   'P 1'
#
loop_
_entity.id
_entity.type
_entity.pdbx_description
1 polymer ?
#
loop_
_entity_poly.entity_id
_entity_poly.type
_entity_poly.pdbx_seq_one_letter_code
_entity_poly.pdbx_strand_id
1 'polypeptide(L)' 'MKRAILAFCLILFGQIIFAQLIEEGSVWKYLDDGSDQGTTWQQPGFDDSSWAEGPAQLGYGDNDEAT' A
#
# COMPACT_ATOMS: atom_id res chain seq x y z
N MET A 1 -0.89 -12.49 -48.90
CA MET A 1 -0.27 -11.32 -48.24
C MET A 1 -1.34 -10.52 -47.48
N LYS A 2 -1.96 -11.07 -46.42
CA LYS A 2 -3.09 -10.43 -45.72
C LYS A 2 -3.10 -10.75 -44.22
N ARG A 3 -2.00 -10.59 -43.49
CA ARG A 3 -1.99 -10.72 -42.01
C ARG A 3 -0.83 -9.92 -41.42
N ALA A 4 -0.97 -8.60 -41.29
CA ALA A 4 0.03 -7.78 -40.57
C ALA A 4 -0.51 -6.49 -39.91
N ILE A 5 -1.79 -6.15 -40.03
CA ILE A 5 -2.30 -4.84 -39.56
C ILE A 5 -3.12 -4.94 -38.25
N LEU A 6 -3.49 -6.15 -37.80
CA LEU A 6 -4.31 -6.34 -36.59
C LEU A 6 -3.51 -6.43 -35.27
N ALA A 7 -2.18 -6.26 -35.29
CA ALA A 7 -1.36 -6.23 -34.06
C ALA A 7 -1.07 -4.81 -33.54
N PHE A 8 -1.43 -3.76 -34.29
CA PHE A 8 -1.14 -2.36 -33.91
C PHE A 8 -2.28 -1.67 -33.15
N CYS A 9 -3.48 -2.28 -33.07
CA CYS A 9 -4.65 -1.66 -32.44
C CYS A 9 -4.78 -1.94 -30.93
N LEU A 10 -3.97 -2.85 -30.36
CA LEU A 10 -3.97 -3.13 -28.91
C LEU A 10 -3.02 -2.21 -28.12
N ILE A 11 -2.21 -1.40 -28.80
CA ILE A 11 -1.30 -0.42 -28.16
C ILE A 11 -1.89 1.01 -28.21
N LEU A 12 -3.03 1.22 -28.88
CA LEU A 12 -3.60 2.56 -29.09
C LEU A 12 -4.82 2.91 -28.22
N PHE A 13 -5.41 1.99 -27.46
CA PHE A 13 -6.61 2.29 -26.65
C PHE A 13 -6.75 1.53 -25.31
N GLY A 14 -5.67 0.98 -24.77
CA GLY A 14 -5.70 0.35 -23.45
C GLY A 14 -4.46 0.69 -22.65
N GLN A 15 -4.55 1.64 -21.72
CA GLN A 15 -3.55 1.71 -20.66
C GLN A 15 -3.66 0.41 -19.86
N ILE A 16 -2.60 -0.39 -19.90
CA ILE A 16 -2.41 -1.45 -18.91
C ILE A 16 -2.21 -0.70 -17.59
N ILE A 17 -3.28 -0.55 -16.80
CA ILE A 17 -3.15 -0.07 -15.43
C ILE A 17 -2.58 -1.24 -14.64
N PHE A 18 -1.29 -1.17 -14.38
CA PHE A 18 -0.68 -2.03 -13.37
C PHE A 18 -1.15 -1.51 -12.01
N ALA A 19 -1.93 -2.31 -11.29
CA ALA A 19 -2.26 -2.00 -9.91
C ALA A 19 -1.01 -2.21 -9.07
N GLN A 20 -0.58 -1.17 -8.35
CA GLN A 20 0.50 -1.31 -7.38
C GLN A 20 -0.07 -2.00 -6.14
N LEU A 21 0.34 -3.24 -5.91
CA LEU A 21 0.02 -3.96 -4.69
C LEU A 21 1.01 -3.58 -3.59
N ILE A 22 0.57 -3.68 -2.35
CA ILE A 22 1.45 -3.61 -1.18
C ILE A 22 2.01 -5.02 -0.98
N GLU A 23 3.34 -5.15 -0.91
CA GLU A 23 4.01 -6.43 -0.72
C GLU A 23 3.83 -6.96 0.71
N GLU A 24 3.85 -8.28 0.88
CA GLU A 24 3.92 -8.91 2.19
C GLU A 24 5.15 -8.40 2.96
N GLY A 25 4.98 -8.11 4.26
CA GLY A 25 6.07 -7.57 5.08
C GLY A 25 6.43 -6.12 4.80
N SER A 26 5.63 -5.39 4.00
CA SER A 26 5.76 -3.93 3.89
C SER A 26 5.77 -3.27 5.27
N VAL A 27 6.59 -2.24 5.46
CA VAL A 27 6.66 -1.50 6.74
C VAL A 27 5.54 -0.48 6.83
N TRP A 28 4.82 -0.49 7.95
CA TRP A 28 3.74 0.43 8.25
C TRP A 28 4.07 1.21 9.52
N LYS A 29 3.64 2.46 9.56
CA LYS A 29 3.61 3.25 10.78
C LYS A 29 2.33 3.00 11.54
N TYR A 30 2.43 2.89 12.85
CA TYR A 30 1.30 2.64 13.73
C TYR A 30 1.44 3.41 15.05
N LEU A 31 0.30 3.68 15.68
CA LEU A 31 0.22 4.23 17.02
C LEU A 31 -0.80 3.42 17.81
N ASP A 32 -0.31 2.69 18.82
CA ASP A 32 -1.05 1.75 19.65
C ASP A 32 -1.03 2.12 21.15
N ASP A 33 -0.90 3.41 21.45
CA ASP A 33 -0.85 3.95 22.82
C ASP A 33 -2.22 4.13 23.48
N GLY A 34 -3.31 3.76 22.79
CA GLY A 34 -4.69 3.89 23.25
C GLY A 34 -5.27 5.30 23.20
N SER A 35 -4.56 6.27 22.62
CA SER A 35 -5.04 7.65 22.48
C SER A 35 -5.87 7.87 21.20
N ASP A 36 -6.82 8.81 21.24
CA ASP A 36 -7.63 9.21 20.08
C ASP A 36 -6.87 10.21 19.20
N GLN A 37 -6.54 9.81 17.97
CA GLN A 37 -5.85 10.65 16.98
C GLN A 37 -6.78 11.62 16.24
N GLY A 38 -8.09 11.53 16.47
CA GLY A 38 -9.10 12.20 15.65
C GLY A 38 -8.97 11.78 14.18
N THR A 39 -9.12 12.74 13.26
CA THR A 39 -9.16 12.48 11.81
C THR A 39 -8.03 13.15 11.02
N THR A 40 -7.23 14.00 11.66
CA THR A 40 -6.17 14.79 10.99
C THR A 40 -5.07 13.90 10.41
N TRP A 41 -4.82 12.73 11.01
CA TRP A 41 -3.81 11.77 10.55
C TRP A 41 -4.02 11.28 9.11
N GLN A 42 -5.24 11.40 8.58
CA GLN A 42 -5.58 11.01 7.21
C GLN A 42 -5.21 12.09 6.17
N GLN A 43 -4.84 13.29 6.61
CA GLN A 43 -4.53 14.40 5.70
C GLN A 43 -3.14 14.25 5.09
N PRO A 44 -2.95 14.62 3.81
CA PRO A 44 -1.63 14.72 3.22
C PRO A 44 -0.72 15.63 4.04
N GLY A 45 0.50 15.19 4.32
CA GLY A 45 1.48 15.97 5.06
C GLY A 45 1.27 16.00 6.57
N PHE A 46 0.41 15.13 7.12
CA PHE A 46 0.42 14.84 8.56
C PHE A 46 1.81 14.35 8.99
N ASP A 47 2.29 14.87 10.11
CA ASP A 47 3.58 14.46 10.67
C ASP A 47 3.39 13.22 11.54
N ASP A 48 3.71 12.06 10.98
CA ASP A 48 3.71 10.76 11.64
C ASP A 48 5.11 10.33 12.11
N SER A 49 6.07 11.27 12.22
CA SER A 49 7.47 10.95 12.54
C SER A 49 7.67 10.32 13.92
N SER A 50 6.74 10.51 14.84
CA SER A 50 6.78 9.92 16.18
C SER A 50 6.12 8.55 16.30
N TRP A 51 5.45 8.06 15.25
CA TRP A 51 4.77 6.77 15.25
C TRP A 51 5.80 5.63 15.15
N ALA A 52 5.51 4.50 15.80
CA ALA A 52 6.34 3.31 15.65
C ALA A 52 6.21 2.76 14.23
N GLU A 53 7.22 2.04 13.75
CA GLU A 53 7.21 1.40 12.43
C GLU A 53 7.64 -0.06 12.50
N GLY A 54 6.98 -0.91 11.71
CA GLY A 54 7.26 -2.34 11.66
C GLY A 54 6.62 -3.01 10.45
N PRO A 55 7.05 -4.23 10.09
CA PRO A 55 6.40 -4.99 9.03
C PRO A 55 4.90 -5.19 9.38
N ALA A 56 4.02 -5.00 8.40
CA ALA A 56 2.60 -5.28 8.59
C ALA A 56 2.40 -6.78 8.81
N GLN A 57 2.18 -7.16 10.07
CA GLN A 57 1.58 -8.43 10.42
C GLN A 57 0.05 -8.28 10.34
N LEU A 58 -0.58 -9.04 9.45
CA LEU A 58 -2.03 -9.16 9.43
C LEU A 58 -2.43 -10.29 10.39
N GLY A 59 -2.50 -10.00 11.69
CA GLY A 59 -2.80 -10.99 12.71
C GLY A 59 -2.82 -10.38 14.12
N TYR A 60 -3.41 -11.10 15.07
CA TYR A 60 -3.30 -10.82 16.50
C TYR A 60 -2.95 -12.13 17.18
N GLY A 61 -1.85 -12.17 17.94
CA GLY A 61 -1.50 -13.32 18.78
C GLY A 61 -0.43 -14.26 18.23
N ASP A 62 0.47 -13.77 17.37
CA ASP A 62 1.64 -14.55 16.95
C ASP A 62 2.77 -14.51 17.99
N ASN A 63 2.64 -13.69 19.04
CA ASN A 63 3.54 -13.58 20.20
C ASN A 63 4.99 -13.20 19.82
N ASP A 64 5.19 -12.65 18.62
CA ASP A 64 6.44 -12.05 18.17
C ASP A 64 6.34 -10.51 18.10
N GLU A 65 5.21 -9.94 18.49
CA GLU A 65 5.05 -8.53 18.76
C GLU A 65 5.87 -8.19 20.01
N ALA A 66 7.04 -7.58 19.81
CA ALA A 66 7.85 -7.06 20.90
C ALA A 66 7.13 -5.88 21.56
N THR A 67 6.31 -6.18 22.57
CA THR A 67 5.67 -5.20 23.46
C THR A 67 6.68 -4.49 24.35
#